data_AF-A0A257PY52-F1
#
_entry.id   AF-A0A257PY52-F1
#
_cell.length_a   1.000
_cell.length_b   1.000
_cell.length_c   1.000
_cell.angle_alpha   90.00
_cell.angle_beta   90.00
_cell.angle_gamma   90.00
#
_symmetry.space_group_name_H-M   'P 1'
#
loop_
_entity.id
_entity.type
_entity.pdbx_description
1 polymer ?
#
loop_
_entity_poly.entity_id
_entity_poly.type
_entity_poly.pdbx_seq_one_letter_code
_entity_poly.pdbx_strand_id
1 'polypeptide(L)'
;MTEQLTISGGTSSTTLIPVPSNAPSVVNTLIQSYLNALQSSVSGGSIGIQNYNINTGQNYTTSGSSSGTFLEVTNTDSAGNVSNSATTGSFSVPVNTVGLVVQAPGTFSVTGSASTTTAIFGANSNVNYSVNNGQGTIVASGGANNINATGVNSNVSVASAGNDTVTFNGTSGADTVAAAGNATTAVFVGGSNNATVVASDSAQAHVVFLQNSGGNLNFVNQSGAAQTVYSGSYTLPGGGTAFAPNSITVDGGTGGGFYVGGRAGNNSLTGGAGVVTLQGGGTGDVLVANASTGSANQLFGGTGLETLIGSSTSGSNVFQLGLLNVGIGDVTASGVASTDGSGTQSFILGNTNGETLTGSSAAGAFNIYSVVGDSTTGGGNFTITDFNPSNSALFLENSALNGAGDASIQAIGSNLAGSAQVLLSDGTTITFNGI
;
A
#
# COMPACT_ATOMS: atom_id res chain seq x y z
N MET A 1 -20.64 -16.18 -25.74
CA MET A 1 -21.84 -15.35 -25.59
C MET A 1 -21.92 -14.96 -24.13
N THR A 2 -21.71 -13.68 -23.85
CA THR A 2 -21.67 -13.11 -22.51
C THR A 2 -23.10 -12.82 -22.08
N GLU A 3 -23.64 -13.57 -21.12
CA GLU A 3 -24.98 -13.33 -20.58
C GLU A 3 -24.91 -12.20 -19.56
N GLN A 4 -25.62 -11.11 -19.87
CA GLN A 4 -25.71 -9.92 -19.03
C GLN A 4 -26.84 -10.09 -18.02
N LEU A 5 -26.52 -9.93 -16.74
CA LEU A 5 -27.49 -9.84 -15.65
C LEU A 5 -28.26 -8.51 -15.77
N THR A 6 -29.54 -8.57 -16.10
CA THR A 6 -30.47 -7.44 -16.02
C THR A 6 -31.54 -7.77 -15.00
N ILE A 7 -31.55 -7.06 -13.87
CA ILE A 7 -32.64 -7.12 -12.89
C ILE A 7 -33.71 -6.14 -13.36
N SER A 8 -34.66 -6.62 -14.16
CA SER A 8 -35.82 -5.82 -14.55
C SER A 8 -36.87 -5.90 -13.45
N GLY A 9 -36.91 -4.88 -12.58
CA GLY A 9 -37.95 -4.68 -11.58
C GLY A 9 -39.29 -4.32 -12.21
N GLY A 10 -40.07 -5.35 -12.57
CA GLY A 10 -41.47 -5.22 -12.97
C GLY A 10 -42.29 -6.36 -12.38
N THR A 11 -43.21 -6.06 -11.47
CA THR A 11 -44.13 -7.05 -10.89
C THR A 11 -45.16 -7.48 -11.93
N SER A 12 -44.87 -8.54 -12.68
CA SER A 12 -45.91 -9.38 -13.26
C SER A 12 -45.51 -10.86 -13.20
N SER A 13 -46.11 -11.58 -12.25
CA SER A 13 -46.31 -13.03 -12.18
C SER A 13 -45.21 -13.96 -12.73
N THR A 14 -44.53 -14.60 -11.78
CA THR A 14 -44.01 -15.98 -11.84
C THR A 14 -42.98 -16.31 -12.91
N THR A 15 -41.72 -15.91 -12.68
CA THR A 15 -40.50 -16.76 -12.55
C THR A 15 -39.28 -15.87 -12.76
N LEU A 16 -38.50 -15.68 -11.70
CA LEU A 16 -37.27 -14.89 -11.72
C LEU A 16 -36.07 -15.84 -11.80
N ILE A 17 -35.27 -15.66 -12.86
CA ILE A 17 -33.90 -16.15 -13.06
C ILE A 17 -33.78 -17.65 -13.45
N PRO A 18 -33.65 -17.97 -14.75
CA PRO A 18 -33.16 -19.28 -15.17
C PRO A 18 -31.67 -19.43 -14.82
N VAL A 19 -31.31 -20.55 -14.19
CA VAL A 19 -29.92 -20.92 -13.91
C VAL A 19 -29.26 -21.43 -15.20
N PRO A 20 -28.00 -21.05 -15.52
CA PRO A 20 -27.30 -21.55 -16.70
C PRO A 20 -27.29 -23.09 -16.74
N SER A 21 -27.70 -23.67 -17.86
CA SER A 21 -27.84 -25.13 -18.04
C SER A 21 -26.51 -25.90 -18.03
N ASN A 22 -25.39 -25.18 -17.95
CA ASN A 22 -24.02 -25.62 -18.16
C ASN A 22 -23.16 -25.59 -16.88
N ALA A 23 -23.71 -25.24 -15.72
CA ALA A 23 -23.01 -25.39 -14.43
C ALA A 23 -23.23 -26.78 -13.80
N PRO A 24 -22.27 -27.31 -13.01
CA PRO A 24 -22.40 -28.60 -12.33
C PRO A 24 -23.69 -28.68 -11.50
N SER A 25 -24.37 -29.84 -11.52
CA SER A 25 -25.69 -30.02 -10.89
C SER A 25 -25.75 -29.61 -9.40
N VAL A 26 -24.63 -29.78 -8.68
CA VAL A 26 -24.47 -29.36 -7.28
C VAL A 26 -24.48 -27.84 -7.13
N VAL A 27 -23.79 -27.12 -8.01
CA VAL A 27 -23.74 -25.65 -8.03
C VAL A 27 -25.12 -25.08 -8.40
N ASN A 28 -25.79 -25.69 -9.38
CA ASN A 28 -27.14 -25.30 -9.78
C ASN A 28 -28.15 -25.49 -8.65
N THR A 29 -28.04 -26.59 -7.89
CA THR A 29 -28.91 -26.83 -6.74
C THR A 29 -28.68 -25.80 -5.63
N LEU A 30 -27.41 -25.42 -5.39
CA LEU A 30 -27.05 -24.43 -4.38
C LEU A 30 -27.56 -23.03 -4.75
N ILE A 31 -27.34 -22.61 -6.00
CA ILE A 31 -27.82 -21.32 -6.54
C ILE A 31 -29.34 -21.28 -6.52
N GLN A 32 -30.03 -22.33 -6.99
CA GLN A 32 -31.49 -22.38 -6.99
C GLN A 32 -32.06 -22.36 -5.56
N SER A 33 -31.43 -23.05 -4.62
CA SER A 33 -31.83 -23.02 -3.20
C SER A 33 -31.69 -21.62 -2.61
N TYR A 34 -30.61 -20.91 -2.92
CA TYR A 34 -30.39 -19.53 -2.50
C TYR A 34 -31.43 -18.57 -3.10
N LEU A 35 -31.68 -18.68 -4.41
CA LEU A 35 -32.69 -17.87 -5.10
C LEU A 35 -34.11 -18.14 -4.59
N ASN A 36 -34.46 -19.40 -4.32
CA ASN A 36 -35.75 -19.76 -3.73
C ASN A 36 -35.90 -19.18 -2.32
N ALA A 37 -34.85 -19.21 -1.50
CA ALA A 37 -34.86 -18.61 -0.16
C ALA A 37 -35.02 -17.08 -0.23
N LEU A 38 -34.34 -16.42 -1.17
CA LEU A 38 -34.50 -14.99 -1.42
C LEU A 38 -35.93 -14.65 -1.87
N GLN A 39 -36.47 -15.40 -2.83
CA GLN A 39 -37.84 -15.21 -3.32
C GLN A 39 -38.87 -15.44 -2.20
N SER A 40 -38.70 -16.48 -1.40
CA SER A 40 -39.57 -16.76 -0.25
C SER A 40 -39.49 -15.66 0.80
N SER A 41 -38.31 -15.05 0.98
CA SER A 41 -38.11 -13.93 1.91
C SER A 41 -38.78 -12.65 1.42
N VAL A 42 -38.67 -12.35 0.12
CA VAL A 42 -39.37 -11.21 -0.50
C VAL A 42 -40.89 -11.42 -0.46
N SER A 43 -41.36 -12.61 -0.82
CA SER A 43 -42.79 -12.95 -0.88
C SER A 43 -43.43 -13.03 0.51
N GLY A 44 -42.68 -13.53 1.50
CA GLY A 44 -43.07 -13.55 2.90
C GLY A 44 -42.94 -12.19 3.58
N GLY A 45 -42.49 -11.16 2.84
CA GLY A 45 -42.34 -9.81 3.34
C GLY A 45 -41.31 -9.70 4.46
N SER A 46 -40.27 -10.53 4.48
CA SER A 46 -39.14 -10.36 5.42
C SER A 46 -38.03 -9.48 4.87
N ILE A 47 -37.97 -9.29 3.54
CA ILE A 47 -36.99 -8.45 2.84
C ILE A 47 -37.73 -7.54 1.84
N GLY A 48 -37.41 -6.25 1.83
CA GLY A 48 -37.89 -5.31 0.79
C GLY A 48 -36.88 -5.14 -0.35
N ILE A 49 -37.38 -4.94 -1.57
CA ILE A 49 -36.58 -4.51 -2.73
C ILE A 49 -37.08 -3.15 -3.17
N GLN A 50 -36.17 -2.21 -3.34
CA GLN A 50 -36.41 -0.89 -3.89
C GLN A 50 -35.58 -0.74 -5.16
N ASN A 51 -36.23 -0.41 -6.26
CA ASN A 51 -35.60 -0.01 -7.51
C ASN A 51 -35.78 1.51 -7.68
N TYR A 52 -34.67 2.25 -7.65
CA TYR A 52 -34.64 3.69 -7.89
C TYR A 52 -34.20 3.96 -9.32
N ASN A 53 -35.13 4.45 -10.14
CA ASN A 53 -34.81 4.89 -11.50
C ASN A 53 -34.22 6.29 -11.46
N ILE A 54 -32.93 6.38 -11.79
CA ILE A 54 -32.17 7.62 -11.69
C ILE A 54 -32.60 8.69 -12.72
N ASN A 55 -33.21 8.31 -13.84
CA ASN A 55 -33.64 9.23 -14.88
C ASN A 55 -34.92 9.97 -14.51
N THR A 56 -35.84 9.24 -13.86
CA THR A 56 -37.17 9.76 -13.52
C THR A 56 -37.28 10.18 -12.06
N GLY A 57 -36.30 9.79 -11.22
CA GLY A 57 -36.33 9.98 -9.78
C GLY A 57 -37.42 9.14 -9.08
N GLN A 58 -37.99 8.15 -9.77
CA GLN A 58 -39.08 7.33 -9.26
C GLN A 58 -38.56 6.10 -8.51
N ASN A 59 -39.28 5.74 -7.44
CA ASN A 59 -39.03 4.53 -6.67
C ASN A 59 -40.09 3.47 -7.02
N TYR A 60 -39.63 2.26 -7.30
CA TYR A 60 -40.46 1.08 -7.47
C TYR A 60 -40.15 0.09 -6.36
N THR A 61 -41.10 -0.15 -5.45
CA THR A 61 -40.87 -0.93 -4.24
C THR A 61 -41.75 -2.18 -4.20
N THR A 62 -41.17 -3.32 -3.79
CA THR A 62 -41.95 -4.45 -3.26
C THR A 62 -41.92 -4.39 -1.74
N SER A 63 -43.09 -4.30 -1.10
CA SER A 63 -43.19 -4.14 0.36
C SER A 63 -42.74 -5.38 1.12
N GLY A 64 -41.77 -5.21 2.02
CA GLY A 64 -41.35 -6.20 3.03
C GLY A 64 -41.00 -5.51 4.37
N SER A 65 -40.77 -6.31 5.41
CA SER A 65 -40.51 -5.97 6.81
C SER A 65 -39.31 -5.05 6.99
N SER A 66 -39.32 -4.31 8.10
CA SER A 66 -38.38 -3.24 8.48
C SER A 66 -36.94 -3.66 8.81
N SER A 67 -36.58 -4.95 8.74
CA SER A 67 -35.25 -5.43 9.17
C SER A 67 -34.15 -5.35 8.10
N GLY A 68 -34.48 -5.08 6.83
CA GLY A 68 -33.46 -4.93 5.77
C GLY A 68 -34.05 -4.73 4.38
N THR A 69 -33.52 -3.76 3.63
CA THR A 69 -33.89 -3.49 2.24
C THR A 69 -32.69 -3.67 1.30
N PHE A 70 -32.94 -4.27 0.14
CA PHE A 70 -32.04 -4.20 -1.01
C PHE A 70 -32.47 -3.03 -1.88
N LEU A 71 -31.50 -2.21 -2.25
CA LEU A 71 -31.71 -1.08 -3.12
C LEU A 71 -30.90 -1.25 -4.38
N GLU A 72 -31.56 -1.12 -5.52
CA GLU A 72 -30.93 -1.00 -6.83
C GLU A 72 -31.13 0.42 -7.36
N VAL A 73 -30.05 1.05 -7.81
CA VAL A 73 -30.07 2.30 -8.56
C VAL A 73 -29.79 1.96 -10.02
N THR A 74 -30.76 2.20 -10.90
CA THR A 74 -30.71 1.79 -12.30
C THR A 74 -31.28 2.87 -13.23
N ASN A 75 -31.07 2.69 -14.52
CA ASN A 75 -31.67 3.43 -15.64
C ASN A 75 -32.89 2.70 -16.26
N THR A 76 -33.36 1.64 -15.61
CA THR A 76 -34.48 0.79 -16.03
C THR A 76 -35.82 1.29 -15.45
N ASP A 77 -36.85 1.44 -16.28
CA ASP A 77 -38.20 1.82 -15.84
C ASP A 77 -39.02 0.63 -15.28
N SER A 78 -40.24 0.89 -14.79
CA SER A 78 -41.14 -0.14 -14.25
C SER A 78 -41.60 -1.19 -15.27
N ALA A 79 -41.46 -0.91 -16.56
CA ALA A 79 -41.77 -1.85 -17.63
C ALA A 79 -40.53 -2.65 -18.08
N GLY A 80 -39.36 -2.42 -17.46
CA GLY A 80 -38.11 -3.07 -17.81
C GLY A 80 -37.35 -2.41 -18.95
N ASN A 81 -37.77 -1.24 -19.44
CA ASN A 81 -37.05 -0.55 -20.52
C ASN A 81 -35.81 0.15 -19.96
N VAL A 82 -34.65 -0.10 -20.59
CA VAL A 82 -33.35 0.47 -20.22
C VAL A 82 -33.07 1.73 -21.05
N SER A 83 -32.76 2.85 -20.39
CA SER A 83 -32.33 4.08 -21.08
C SER A 83 -30.82 4.10 -21.28
N ASN A 84 -30.33 4.04 -22.53
CA ASN A 84 -28.89 3.99 -22.82
C ASN A 84 -28.12 5.30 -22.57
N SER A 85 -28.79 6.37 -22.13
CA SER A 85 -28.15 7.67 -21.92
C SER A 85 -27.32 7.66 -20.64
N ALA A 86 -26.07 8.14 -20.73
CA ALA A 86 -25.25 8.42 -19.56
C ALA A 86 -25.93 9.50 -18.71
N THR A 87 -25.99 9.26 -17.40
CA THR A 87 -26.72 10.11 -16.47
C THR A 87 -25.87 10.53 -15.30
N THR A 88 -26.23 11.66 -14.71
CA THR A 88 -25.60 12.18 -13.51
C THR A 88 -26.67 12.42 -12.46
N GLY A 89 -26.41 12.02 -11.22
CA GLY A 89 -27.38 12.21 -10.15
C GLY A 89 -26.76 12.02 -8.78
N SER A 90 -27.49 12.47 -7.76
CA SER A 90 -27.15 12.27 -6.37
C SER A 90 -28.27 11.54 -5.64
N PHE A 91 -27.92 10.63 -4.75
CA PHE A 91 -28.88 9.83 -4.02
C PHE A 91 -28.36 9.47 -2.61
N SER A 92 -29.28 9.30 -1.65
CA SER A 92 -28.96 8.91 -0.27
C SER A 92 -29.60 7.58 0.07
N VAL A 93 -28.77 6.62 0.48
CA VAL A 93 -29.16 5.26 0.85
C VAL A 93 -30.00 5.29 2.15
N PRO A 94 -31.20 4.70 2.18
CA PRO A 94 -32.01 4.60 3.39
C PRO A 94 -31.29 3.87 4.54
N VAL A 95 -31.59 4.29 5.78
CA VAL A 95 -30.93 3.82 7.02
C VAL A 95 -31.12 2.34 7.37
N ASN A 96 -31.93 1.60 6.60
CA ASN A 96 -32.18 0.15 6.76
C ASN A 96 -31.75 -0.65 5.52
N THR A 97 -31.04 -0.01 4.58
CA THR A 97 -30.56 -0.70 3.38
C THR A 97 -29.32 -1.50 3.75
N VAL A 98 -29.39 -2.82 3.54
CA VAL A 98 -28.29 -3.77 3.80
C VAL A 98 -27.50 -4.09 2.55
N GLY A 99 -28.16 -4.05 1.38
CA GLY A 99 -27.55 -4.27 0.08
C GLY A 99 -27.83 -3.10 -0.86
N LEU A 100 -26.78 -2.58 -1.50
CA LEU A 100 -26.85 -1.54 -2.52
C LEU A 100 -26.28 -2.08 -3.84
N VAL A 101 -26.97 -1.86 -4.94
CA VAL A 101 -26.46 -2.06 -6.30
C VAL A 101 -26.61 -0.75 -7.06
N VAL A 102 -25.54 -0.29 -7.71
CA VAL A 102 -25.57 0.86 -8.62
C VAL A 102 -25.19 0.35 -10.01
N GLN A 103 -26.15 0.30 -10.91
CA GLN A 103 -26.00 -0.21 -12.26
C GLN A 103 -26.75 0.69 -13.24
N ALA A 104 -26.14 1.82 -13.57
CA ALA A 104 -26.60 2.74 -14.60
C ALA A 104 -25.39 3.40 -15.31
N PRO A 105 -25.46 3.69 -16.62
CA PRO A 105 -24.39 4.43 -17.29
C PRO A 105 -24.26 5.86 -16.74
N GLY A 106 -23.04 6.27 -16.39
CA GLY A 106 -22.74 7.65 -16.00
C GLY A 106 -22.07 7.80 -14.63
N THR A 107 -22.17 8.99 -14.03
CA THR A 107 -21.47 9.35 -12.78
C THR A 107 -22.44 9.72 -11.68
N PHE A 108 -22.37 9.05 -10.53
CA PHE A 108 -23.34 9.19 -9.45
C PHE A 108 -22.67 9.56 -8.13
N SER A 109 -23.30 10.44 -7.36
CA SER A 109 -22.91 10.72 -5.97
C SER A 109 -23.85 9.99 -5.02
N VAL A 110 -23.33 9.07 -4.23
CA VAL A 110 -24.13 8.21 -3.34
C VAL A 110 -23.70 8.43 -1.90
N THR A 111 -24.62 8.91 -1.08
CA THR A 111 -24.44 8.95 0.38
C THR A 111 -24.89 7.62 0.95
N GLY A 112 -23.95 6.80 1.39
CA GLY A 112 -24.18 5.50 1.99
C GLY A 112 -24.77 5.55 3.40
N SER A 113 -25.37 4.44 3.83
CA SER A 113 -25.82 4.21 5.20
C SER A 113 -24.85 3.27 5.92
N ALA A 114 -24.65 3.47 7.22
CA ALA A 114 -23.89 2.55 8.07
C ALA A 114 -24.51 1.13 8.12
N SER A 115 -25.80 1.01 7.78
CA SER A 115 -26.49 -0.29 7.69
C SER A 115 -26.10 -1.09 6.44
N THR A 116 -25.50 -0.46 5.43
CA THR A 116 -25.17 -1.10 4.16
C THR A 116 -23.94 -1.97 4.32
N THR A 117 -24.13 -3.27 4.36
CA THR A 117 -23.06 -4.26 4.52
C THR A 117 -22.53 -4.79 3.20
N THR A 118 -23.25 -4.58 2.10
CA THR A 118 -22.81 -4.91 0.74
C THR A 118 -23.18 -3.79 -0.22
N ALA A 119 -22.22 -3.27 -0.96
CA ALA A 119 -22.43 -2.36 -2.08
C ALA A 119 -21.76 -2.92 -3.35
N ILE A 120 -22.45 -2.88 -4.49
CA ILE A 120 -21.93 -3.32 -5.78
C ILE A 120 -22.07 -2.19 -6.77
N PHE A 121 -20.96 -1.77 -7.37
CA PHE A 121 -20.94 -0.77 -8.44
C PHE A 121 -20.65 -1.49 -9.76
N GLY A 122 -21.61 -1.40 -10.68
CA GLY A 122 -21.52 -2.01 -11.99
C GLY A 122 -20.45 -1.34 -12.84
N ALA A 123 -19.83 -2.10 -13.76
CA ALA A 123 -18.70 -1.64 -14.56
C ALA A 123 -18.95 -0.40 -15.45
N ASN A 124 -20.21 -0.07 -15.71
CA ASN A 124 -20.62 1.09 -16.51
C ASN A 124 -20.94 2.33 -15.66
N SER A 125 -20.81 2.24 -14.33
CA SER A 125 -21.09 3.30 -13.38
C SER A 125 -19.79 3.85 -12.79
N ASN A 126 -19.69 5.17 -12.68
CA ASN A 126 -18.67 5.84 -11.88
C ASN A 126 -19.35 6.33 -10.60
N VAL A 127 -19.05 5.71 -9.46
CA VAL A 127 -19.75 6.01 -8.20
C VAL A 127 -18.83 6.78 -7.25
N ASN A 128 -19.24 7.99 -6.88
CA ASN A 128 -18.72 8.74 -5.74
C ASN A 128 -19.49 8.32 -4.48
N TYR A 129 -19.05 7.26 -3.82
CA TYR A 129 -19.70 6.68 -2.64
C TYR A 129 -19.06 7.22 -1.36
N SER A 130 -19.86 7.85 -0.49
CA SER A 130 -19.40 8.31 0.83
C SER A 130 -20.21 7.65 1.93
N VAL A 131 -19.54 7.01 2.90
CA VAL A 131 -20.19 6.37 4.05
C VAL A 131 -19.50 6.76 5.35
N ASN A 132 -20.30 6.98 6.40
CA ASN A 132 -19.83 7.25 7.76
C ASN A 132 -20.14 6.05 8.64
N ASN A 133 -19.13 5.55 9.36
CA ASN A 133 -19.15 4.29 10.11
C ASN A 133 -19.54 3.09 9.22
N GLY A 134 -19.04 3.08 7.98
CA GLY A 134 -19.35 2.02 7.02
C GLY A 134 -18.74 0.69 7.44
N GLN A 135 -19.50 -0.39 7.29
CA GLN A 135 -19.06 -1.75 7.56
C GLN A 135 -19.35 -2.63 6.34
N GLY A 136 -18.52 -3.66 6.12
CA GLY A 136 -18.81 -4.70 5.15
C GLY A 136 -18.08 -4.52 3.82
N THR A 137 -18.69 -4.96 2.72
CA THR A 137 -17.99 -5.12 1.44
C THR A 137 -18.50 -4.17 0.37
N ILE A 138 -17.58 -3.58 -0.39
CA ILE A 138 -17.86 -2.81 -1.60
C ILE A 138 -17.18 -3.51 -2.78
N VAL A 139 -17.93 -3.82 -3.82
CA VAL A 139 -17.43 -4.42 -5.06
C VAL A 139 -17.50 -3.38 -6.17
N ALA A 140 -16.37 -2.75 -6.47
CA ALA A 140 -16.20 -1.81 -7.57
C ALA A 140 -15.78 -2.59 -8.83
N SER A 141 -16.76 -3.11 -9.58
CA SER A 141 -16.55 -4.08 -10.66
C SER A 141 -15.98 -3.49 -11.96
N GLY A 142 -15.54 -2.22 -11.95
CA GLY A 142 -15.08 -1.46 -13.09
C GLY A 142 -15.40 0.03 -12.93
N GLY A 143 -15.30 0.80 -14.02
CA GLY A 143 -15.52 2.26 -13.96
C GLY A 143 -14.40 3.00 -13.24
N ALA A 144 -14.66 4.26 -12.91
CA ALA A 144 -13.79 5.10 -12.08
C ALA A 144 -14.54 5.54 -10.82
N ASN A 145 -14.50 4.70 -9.78
CA ASN A 145 -15.23 4.97 -8.54
C ASN A 145 -14.38 5.78 -7.57
N ASN A 146 -15.03 6.61 -6.77
CA ASN A 146 -14.42 7.31 -5.64
C ASN A 146 -15.14 6.87 -4.36
N ILE A 147 -14.48 6.08 -3.54
CA ILE A 147 -15.01 5.48 -2.33
C ILE A 147 -14.41 6.21 -1.14
N ASN A 148 -15.23 6.81 -0.29
CA ASN A 148 -14.82 7.52 0.90
C ASN A 148 -15.50 6.90 2.13
N ALA A 149 -14.75 6.12 2.91
CA ALA A 149 -15.22 5.57 4.17
C ALA A 149 -14.62 6.35 5.35
N THR A 150 -15.49 6.86 6.22
CA THR A 150 -15.14 7.74 7.33
C THR A 150 -15.77 7.25 8.63
N GLY A 151 -15.43 7.88 9.76
CA GLY A 151 -16.07 7.62 11.06
C GLY A 151 -15.26 6.74 12.00
N VAL A 152 -15.92 6.21 13.02
CA VAL A 152 -15.33 5.37 14.07
C VAL A 152 -15.61 3.90 13.76
N ASN A 153 -14.60 3.04 13.94
CA ASN A 153 -14.68 1.59 13.71
C ASN A 153 -15.12 1.22 12.29
N SER A 154 -14.62 1.94 11.29
CA SER A 154 -14.80 1.59 9.88
C SER A 154 -14.08 0.28 9.57
N ASN A 155 -14.80 -0.71 9.03
CA ASN A 155 -14.27 -2.00 8.61
C ASN A 155 -14.82 -2.30 7.22
N VAL A 156 -14.38 -1.51 6.24
CA VAL A 156 -14.79 -1.63 4.85
C VAL A 156 -13.77 -2.46 4.08
N SER A 157 -14.25 -3.46 3.36
CA SER A 157 -13.49 -4.26 2.41
C SER A 157 -13.87 -3.87 0.98
N VAL A 158 -12.93 -3.31 0.22
CA VAL A 158 -13.15 -2.89 -1.17
C VAL A 158 -12.49 -3.88 -2.13
N ALA A 159 -13.27 -4.49 -3.01
CA ALA A 159 -12.76 -5.20 -4.18
C ALA A 159 -12.78 -4.24 -5.38
N SER A 160 -11.61 -3.92 -5.92
CA SER A 160 -11.41 -2.95 -6.99
C SER A 160 -10.95 -3.66 -8.27
N ALA A 161 -11.68 -3.43 -9.36
CA ALA A 161 -11.37 -3.95 -10.70
C ALA A 161 -11.23 -2.85 -11.76
N GLY A 162 -11.41 -1.58 -11.39
CA GLY A 162 -11.39 -0.41 -12.27
C GLY A 162 -10.33 0.63 -11.91
N ASN A 163 -10.55 1.87 -12.34
CA ASN A 163 -9.71 3.03 -12.00
C ASN A 163 -10.25 3.71 -10.74
N ASP A 164 -10.07 3.07 -9.59
CA ASP A 164 -10.75 3.46 -8.37
C ASP A 164 -9.86 4.33 -7.47
N THR A 165 -10.49 5.26 -6.77
CA THR A 165 -9.89 5.96 -5.62
C THR A 165 -10.61 5.49 -4.37
N VAL A 166 -9.87 5.03 -3.37
CA VAL A 166 -10.39 4.59 -2.08
C VAL A 166 -9.76 5.43 -1.00
N THR A 167 -10.57 6.09 -0.18
CA THR A 167 -10.12 6.89 0.96
C THR A 167 -10.71 6.29 2.22
N PHE A 168 -9.85 5.88 3.14
CA PHE A 168 -10.20 5.54 4.51
C PHE A 168 -9.81 6.71 5.39
N ASN A 169 -10.76 7.42 5.98
CA ASN A 169 -10.48 8.57 6.85
C ASN A 169 -11.29 8.47 8.14
N GLY A 170 -11.11 7.36 8.85
CA GLY A 170 -11.70 7.10 10.14
C GLY A 170 -10.75 7.32 11.31
N THR A 171 -11.28 7.27 12.53
CA THR A 171 -10.50 7.40 13.77
C THR A 171 -10.16 6.05 14.40
N SER A 172 -10.69 4.96 13.86
CA SER A 172 -10.38 3.58 14.22
C SER A 172 -11.00 2.65 13.17
N GLY A 173 -10.38 1.51 12.92
CA GLY A 173 -10.85 0.60 11.89
C GLY A 173 -9.79 -0.36 11.37
N ALA A 174 -10.25 -1.42 10.71
CA ALA A 174 -9.44 -2.33 9.93
C ALA A 174 -10.05 -2.43 8.52
N ASP A 175 -9.66 -1.51 7.65
CA ASP A 175 -10.15 -1.45 6.28
C ASP A 175 -9.24 -2.27 5.35
N THR A 176 -9.80 -2.78 4.26
CA THR A 176 -9.08 -3.61 3.30
C THR A 176 -9.37 -3.18 1.86
N VAL A 177 -8.35 -3.20 1.00
CA VAL A 177 -8.50 -3.06 -0.45
C VAL A 177 -7.87 -4.27 -1.14
N ALA A 178 -8.60 -4.91 -2.03
CA ALA A 178 -8.11 -5.91 -2.96
C ALA A 178 -8.25 -5.38 -4.39
N ALA A 179 -7.14 -4.97 -5.00
CA ALA A 179 -7.08 -4.54 -6.40
C ALA A 179 -6.68 -5.73 -7.27
N ALA A 180 -7.48 -6.08 -8.27
CA ALA A 180 -7.29 -7.28 -9.10
C ALA A 180 -7.44 -6.99 -10.61
N GLY A 181 -7.02 -7.96 -11.43
CA GLY A 181 -7.08 -7.83 -12.89
C GLY A 181 -6.16 -6.71 -13.40
N ASN A 182 -6.74 -5.71 -14.06
CA ASN A 182 -6.02 -4.53 -14.61
C ASN A 182 -6.38 -3.24 -13.85
N ALA A 183 -6.80 -3.34 -12.60
CA ALA A 183 -7.20 -2.18 -11.81
C ALA A 183 -6.05 -1.18 -11.62
N THR A 184 -6.38 0.11 -11.59
CA THR A 184 -5.48 1.16 -11.12
C THR A 184 -6.13 1.81 -9.90
N THR A 185 -5.65 1.48 -8.72
CA THR A 185 -6.30 1.84 -7.45
C THR A 185 -5.43 2.78 -6.63
N ALA A 186 -5.90 4.00 -6.40
CA ALA A 186 -5.30 4.91 -5.44
C ALA A 186 -5.93 4.68 -4.06
N VAL A 187 -5.13 4.43 -3.03
CA VAL A 187 -5.60 4.20 -1.66
C VAL A 187 -5.04 5.29 -0.75
N PHE A 188 -5.93 6.10 -0.19
CA PHE A 188 -5.60 7.14 0.78
C PHE A 188 -5.95 6.68 2.18
N VAL A 189 -4.94 6.54 3.04
CA VAL A 189 -5.12 6.09 4.43
C VAL A 189 -5.00 7.28 5.38
N GLY A 190 -6.08 7.58 6.07
CA GLY A 190 -6.32 8.74 6.92
C GLY A 190 -6.58 8.39 8.38
N GLY A 191 -6.44 9.40 9.25
CA GLY A 191 -6.79 9.29 10.67
C GLY A 191 -6.01 8.20 11.38
N SER A 192 -6.68 7.29 12.07
CA SER A 192 -6.03 6.19 12.82
C SER A 192 -6.45 4.80 12.33
N ASN A 193 -6.88 4.69 11.08
CA ASN A 193 -7.34 3.42 10.52
C ASN A 193 -6.15 2.53 10.12
N ASN A 194 -6.21 1.27 10.53
CA ASN A 194 -5.32 0.26 9.96
C ASN A 194 -5.84 -0.15 8.59
N ALA A 195 -4.95 -0.27 7.62
CA ALA A 195 -5.29 -0.66 6.26
C ALA A 195 -4.53 -1.95 5.88
N THR A 196 -5.21 -2.84 5.17
CA THR A 196 -4.58 -3.90 4.40
C THR A 196 -4.83 -3.67 2.92
N VAL A 197 -3.79 -3.70 2.10
CA VAL A 197 -3.92 -3.52 0.64
C VAL A 197 -3.25 -4.69 -0.05
N VAL A 198 -3.99 -5.36 -0.93
CA VAL A 198 -3.50 -6.46 -1.76
C VAL A 198 -3.67 -6.07 -3.22
N ALA A 199 -2.59 -6.12 -4.00
CA ALA A 199 -2.62 -6.00 -5.45
C ALA A 199 -2.36 -7.37 -6.08
N SER A 200 -3.21 -7.85 -6.99
CA SER A 200 -3.04 -9.13 -7.68
C SER A 200 -3.03 -8.96 -9.21
N ASP A 201 -2.62 -10.00 -9.92
CA ASP A 201 -2.59 -10.05 -11.39
C ASP A 201 -1.71 -8.95 -12.01
N SER A 202 -2.31 -7.99 -12.72
CA SER A 202 -1.65 -6.83 -13.33
C SER A 202 -2.10 -5.51 -12.69
N ALA A 203 -2.71 -5.57 -11.50
CA ALA A 203 -3.21 -4.40 -10.81
C ALA A 203 -2.06 -3.48 -10.36
N GLN A 204 -2.31 -2.17 -10.42
CA GLN A 204 -1.43 -1.14 -9.89
C GLN A 204 -2.12 -0.45 -8.72
N ALA A 205 -1.51 -0.53 -7.55
CA ALA A 205 -1.92 0.13 -6.33
C ALA A 205 -0.93 1.23 -5.96
N HIS A 206 -1.47 2.40 -5.65
CA HIS A 206 -0.73 3.52 -5.11
C HIS A 206 -1.30 3.89 -3.74
N VAL A 207 -0.57 3.56 -2.68
CA VAL A 207 -0.98 3.82 -1.30
C VAL A 207 -0.30 5.08 -0.78
N VAL A 208 -1.09 6.03 -0.30
CA VAL A 208 -0.61 7.28 0.29
C VAL A 208 -1.29 7.50 1.63
N PHE A 209 -0.51 7.79 2.66
CA PHE A 209 -1.09 8.25 3.92
C PHE A 209 -1.41 9.74 3.87
N LEU A 210 -2.59 10.11 4.36
CA LEU A 210 -2.99 11.51 4.54
C LEU A 210 -2.21 12.13 5.71
N GLN A 211 -2.19 13.46 5.78
CA GLN A 211 -1.43 14.20 6.79
C GLN A 211 -1.81 13.77 8.22
N ASN A 212 -0.80 13.53 9.06
CA ASN A 212 -0.93 13.09 10.46
C ASN A 212 -1.71 11.77 10.68
N SER A 213 -1.71 10.87 9.70
CA SER A 213 -2.35 9.56 9.87
C SER A 213 -1.49 8.63 10.72
N GLY A 214 -2.05 8.10 11.80
CA GLY A 214 -1.36 7.23 12.77
C GLY A 214 -1.72 5.74 12.67
N GLY A 215 -2.58 5.35 11.73
CA GLY A 215 -2.90 3.94 11.49
C GLY A 215 -1.79 3.20 10.73
N ASN A 216 -1.71 1.87 10.88
CA ASN A 216 -0.67 1.05 10.26
C ASN A 216 -1.10 0.49 8.90
N LEU A 217 -0.14 0.11 8.06
CA LEU A 217 -0.39 -0.55 6.77
C LEU A 217 0.24 -1.94 6.71
N ASN A 218 -0.52 -2.90 6.20
CA ASN A 218 -0.02 -4.15 5.66
C ASN A 218 -0.27 -4.20 4.14
N PHE A 219 0.80 -4.13 3.34
CA PHE A 219 0.73 -4.16 1.88
C PHE A 219 1.29 -5.48 1.34
N VAL A 220 0.54 -6.11 0.44
CA VAL A 220 0.96 -7.35 -0.22
C VAL A 220 0.83 -7.21 -1.74
N ASN A 221 1.96 -7.29 -2.44
CA ASN A 221 2.02 -7.31 -3.88
C ASN A 221 2.03 -8.76 -4.40
N GLN A 222 0.89 -9.23 -4.87
CA GLN A 222 0.75 -10.49 -5.61
C GLN A 222 0.64 -10.23 -7.13
N SER A 223 0.89 -9.00 -7.57
CA SER A 223 0.89 -8.63 -8.98
C SER A 223 2.28 -8.75 -9.60
N GLY A 224 2.33 -8.75 -10.93
CA GLY A 224 3.58 -8.57 -11.68
C GLY A 224 4.01 -7.11 -11.85
N ALA A 225 3.21 -6.15 -11.39
CA ALA A 225 3.46 -4.72 -11.55
C ALA A 225 4.22 -4.14 -10.35
N ALA A 226 5.06 -3.14 -10.62
CA ALA A 226 5.71 -2.34 -9.58
C ALA A 226 4.66 -1.48 -8.86
N GLN A 227 4.80 -1.38 -7.53
CA GLN A 227 3.82 -0.72 -6.67
C GLN A 227 4.41 0.49 -5.96
N THR A 228 3.56 1.39 -5.47
CA THR A 228 3.99 2.56 -4.70
C THR A 228 3.30 2.59 -3.34
N VAL A 229 4.11 2.62 -2.28
CA VAL A 229 3.65 2.88 -0.91
C VAL A 229 4.41 4.09 -0.37
N TYR A 230 3.68 5.15 -0.03
CA TYR A 230 4.24 6.37 0.50
C TYR A 230 3.58 6.75 1.82
N SER A 231 4.35 6.75 2.91
CA SER A 231 3.90 7.14 4.25
C SER A 231 3.46 8.61 4.35
N GLY A 232 3.57 9.41 3.29
CA GLY A 232 3.15 10.81 3.30
C GLY A 232 4.15 11.70 4.05
N SER A 233 4.22 12.97 3.69
CA SER A 233 5.01 13.99 4.40
C SER A 233 4.10 15.06 4.97
N TYR A 234 4.42 15.60 6.15
CA TYR A 234 3.70 16.71 6.73
C TYR A 234 4.63 17.68 7.47
N THR A 235 4.20 18.94 7.62
CA THR A 235 4.99 19.98 8.29
C THR A 235 4.76 19.93 9.82
N LEU A 236 5.83 19.71 10.58
CA LEU A 236 5.87 19.80 12.04
C LEU A 236 5.59 21.23 12.52
N PRO A 237 5.06 21.40 13.75
CA PRO A 237 5.08 22.69 14.44
C PRO A 237 6.53 23.20 14.51
N GLY A 238 6.84 24.27 13.78
CA GLY A 238 8.21 24.78 13.60
C GLY A 238 8.75 24.74 12.16
N GLY A 239 7.99 24.20 11.20
CA GLY A 239 8.29 24.33 9.77
C GLY A 239 9.09 23.20 9.13
N GLY A 240 9.61 22.24 9.92
CA GLY A 240 10.25 21.04 9.39
C GLY A 240 9.25 20.08 8.75
N THR A 241 9.64 19.30 7.75
CA THR A 241 8.82 18.20 7.21
C THR A 241 9.10 16.90 7.97
N ALA A 242 8.14 15.98 8.06
CA ALA A 242 8.32 14.66 8.64
C ALA A 242 7.38 13.63 7.99
N PHE A 243 7.72 12.36 8.03
CA PHE A 243 6.81 11.28 7.60
C PHE A 243 5.62 11.14 8.55
N ALA A 244 4.55 10.47 8.11
CA ALA A 244 3.44 10.15 9.00
C ALA A 244 3.87 9.22 10.15
N PRO A 245 3.22 9.33 11.33
CA PRO A 245 3.52 8.52 12.52
C PRO A 245 2.90 7.12 12.44
N ASN A 246 3.20 6.36 11.39
CA ASN A 246 2.73 4.99 11.20
C ASN A 246 3.89 3.99 11.13
N SER A 247 3.55 2.72 11.26
CA SER A 247 4.40 1.59 10.90
C SER A 247 3.82 0.88 9.68
N ILE A 248 4.70 0.49 8.77
CA ILE A 248 4.34 -0.09 7.48
C ILE A 248 5.03 -1.44 7.32
N THR A 249 4.25 -2.45 6.95
CA THR A 249 4.73 -3.75 6.49
C THR A 249 4.44 -3.89 4.99
N VAL A 250 5.46 -4.28 4.21
CA VAL A 250 5.36 -4.51 2.77
C VAL A 250 5.96 -5.86 2.40
N ASP A 251 5.19 -6.65 1.66
CA ASP A 251 5.70 -7.71 0.77
C ASP A 251 5.56 -7.24 -0.68
N GLY A 252 6.69 -6.94 -1.33
CA GLY A 252 6.77 -6.39 -2.68
C GLY A 252 6.65 -7.43 -3.80
N GLY A 253 6.59 -8.72 -3.46
CA GLY A 253 6.34 -9.81 -4.42
C GLY A 253 7.25 -9.79 -5.63
N THR A 254 6.73 -10.17 -6.80
CA THR A 254 7.54 -10.23 -8.03
C THR A 254 7.71 -8.89 -8.75
N GLY A 255 6.78 -7.94 -8.54
CA GLY A 255 6.77 -6.66 -9.23
C GLY A 255 7.75 -5.62 -8.67
N GLY A 256 8.12 -5.72 -7.39
CA GLY A 256 8.92 -4.70 -6.72
C GLY A 256 8.17 -3.38 -6.57
N GLY A 257 8.88 -2.27 -6.40
CA GLY A 257 8.26 -0.97 -6.18
C GLY A 257 9.07 0.07 -5.42
N PHE A 258 8.38 1.16 -5.08
CA PHE A 258 8.88 2.25 -4.27
C PHE A 258 8.13 2.26 -2.93
N TYR A 259 8.83 1.96 -1.84
CA TYR A 259 8.23 1.79 -0.51
C TYR A 259 8.90 2.72 0.50
N VAL A 260 8.11 3.61 1.11
CA VAL A 260 8.56 4.53 2.15
C VAL A 260 7.77 4.27 3.42
N GLY A 261 8.46 3.81 4.45
CA GLY A 261 7.96 3.57 5.80
C GLY A 261 7.64 4.86 6.55
N GLY A 262 6.96 4.72 7.69
CA GLY A 262 6.59 5.85 8.54
C GLY A 262 7.60 6.11 9.64
N ARG A 263 7.56 7.30 10.24
CA ARG A 263 8.52 7.67 11.28
C ARG A 263 8.28 7.04 12.65
N ALA A 264 7.19 6.27 12.83
CA ALA A 264 7.01 5.53 14.07
C ALA A 264 8.04 4.41 14.22
N GLY A 265 8.74 4.07 13.13
CA GLY A 265 9.78 3.06 13.09
C GLY A 265 9.23 1.64 13.07
N ASN A 266 10.13 0.67 13.19
CA ASN A 266 9.83 -0.76 13.10
C ASN A 266 9.06 -1.13 11.81
N ASN A 267 9.35 -0.44 10.70
CA ASN A 267 8.83 -0.77 9.39
C ASN A 267 9.50 -2.06 8.89
N SER A 268 8.75 -2.90 8.18
CA SER A 268 9.27 -4.13 7.56
C SER A 268 9.01 -4.07 6.06
N LEU A 269 10.02 -3.73 5.29
CA LEU A 269 9.92 -3.48 3.85
C LEU A 269 10.69 -4.56 3.09
N THR A 270 9.98 -5.57 2.59
CA THR A 270 10.58 -6.62 1.75
C THR A 270 10.23 -6.37 0.30
N GLY A 271 11.23 -6.18 -0.56
CA GLY A 271 11.02 -5.85 -1.97
C GLY A 271 10.60 -7.01 -2.87
N GLY A 272 10.86 -8.24 -2.43
CA GLY A 272 10.64 -9.44 -3.25
C GLY A 272 11.57 -9.50 -4.47
N ALA A 273 11.13 -10.15 -5.55
CA ALA A 273 11.98 -10.45 -6.72
C ALA A 273 12.10 -9.31 -7.75
N GLY A 274 11.29 -8.26 -7.63
CA GLY A 274 11.35 -7.05 -8.46
C GLY A 274 12.27 -5.98 -7.88
N VAL A 275 12.68 -5.02 -8.72
CA VAL A 275 13.57 -3.91 -8.33
C VAL A 275 12.89 -3.01 -7.31
N VAL A 276 13.64 -2.59 -6.29
CA VAL A 276 13.07 -1.75 -5.24
C VAL A 276 13.88 -0.53 -4.86
N THR A 277 13.13 0.50 -4.47
CA THR A 277 13.61 1.57 -3.61
C THR A 277 12.86 1.46 -2.28
N LEU A 278 13.61 1.26 -1.20
CA LEU A 278 13.11 1.11 0.16
C LEU A 278 13.61 2.28 1.00
N GLN A 279 12.73 2.91 1.76
CA GLN A 279 13.10 3.92 2.73
C GLN A 279 12.42 3.63 4.08
N GLY A 280 13.19 3.40 5.14
CA GLY A 280 12.67 3.03 6.45
C GLY A 280 11.89 4.18 7.09
N GLY A 281 12.56 5.32 7.24
CA GLY A 281 11.96 6.54 7.77
C GLY A 281 12.20 6.72 9.26
N GLY A 282 11.57 5.89 10.09
CA GLY A 282 11.75 5.93 11.55
C GLY A 282 12.98 5.13 12.01
N THR A 283 13.00 4.75 13.29
CA THR A 283 14.07 3.92 13.85
C THR A 283 13.67 2.44 13.89
N GLY A 284 14.59 1.50 13.67
CA GLY A 284 14.33 0.08 13.93
C GLY A 284 13.74 -0.67 12.74
N ASP A 285 13.88 -0.13 11.54
CA ASP A 285 13.31 -0.63 10.31
C ASP A 285 14.16 -1.76 9.72
N VAL A 286 13.47 -2.67 9.03
CA VAL A 286 14.06 -3.80 8.32
C VAL A 286 13.75 -3.64 6.84
N LEU A 287 14.78 -3.45 6.03
CA LEU A 287 14.70 -3.25 4.58
C LEU A 287 15.42 -4.41 3.88
N VAL A 288 14.68 -5.19 3.10
CA VAL A 288 15.20 -6.38 2.43
C VAL A 288 14.94 -6.30 0.93
N ALA A 289 16.00 -6.25 0.13
CA ALA A 289 15.92 -6.30 -1.33
C ALA A 289 16.32 -7.68 -1.86
N ASN A 290 15.36 -8.39 -2.47
CA ASN A 290 15.56 -9.74 -3.03
C ASN A 290 15.56 -9.76 -4.57
N ALA A 291 15.61 -8.58 -5.22
CA ALA A 291 15.42 -8.42 -6.66
C ALA A 291 16.42 -9.29 -7.45
N SER A 292 15.99 -10.00 -8.50
CA SER A 292 16.81 -11.07 -9.07
C SER A 292 17.73 -10.72 -10.25
N THR A 293 17.56 -9.60 -10.96
CA THR A 293 18.44 -9.27 -12.10
C THR A 293 18.45 -7.78 -12.53
N GLY A 294 19.62 -7.31 -12.99
CA GLY A 294 19.75 -6.23 -13.99
C GLY A 294 19.73 -4.77 -13.52
N SER A 295 19.08 -4.45 -12.41
CA SER A 295 18.95 -3.07 -11.92
C SER A 295 19.35 -2.96 -10.45
N ALA A 296 19.81 -1.77 -10.05
CA ALA A 296 20.25 -1.52 -8.69
C ALA A 296 19.06 -1.33 -7.74
N ASN A 297 19.08 -2.00 -6.59
CA ASN A 297 18.17 -1.68 -5.49
C ASN A 297 18.72 -0.49 -4.70
N GLN A 298 17.83 0.24 -4.07
CA GLN A 298 18.18 1.35 -3.19
C GLN A 298 17.54 1.15 -1.83
N LEU A 299 18.35 1.14 -0.77
CA LEU A 299 17.92 0.94 0.60
C LEU A 299 18.39 2.14 1.42
N PHE A 300 17.45 2.96 1.84
CA PHE A 300 17.66 4.16 2.65
C PHE A 300 17.16 3.90 4.07
N GLY A 301 18.07 3.67 5.01
CA GLY A 301 17.66 3.38 6.40
C GLY A 301 16.89 4.55 7.02
N GLY A 302 17.37 5.78 6.81
CA GLY A 302 16.88 6.94 7.54
C GLY A 302 17.66 7.10 8.85
N THR A 303 16.97 7.51 9.92
CA THR A 303 17.57 7.72 11.24
C THR A 303 17.25 6.54 12.15
N GLY A 304 18.24 5.99 12.85
CA GLY A 304 17.99 4.93 13.82
C GLY A 304 18.84 3.69 13.61
N LEU A 305 18.42 2.62 14.30
CA LEU A 305 19.00 1.29 14.23
C LEU A 305 18.36 0.52 13.08
N GLU A 306 18.96 0.59 11.89
CA GLU A 306 18.34 0.01 10.69
C GLU A 306 18.99 -1.31 10.30
N THR A 307 18.19 -2.24 9.76
CA THR A 307 18.70 -3.48 9.15
C THR A 307 18.45 -3.44 7.65
N LEU A 308 19.51 -3.31 6.86
CA LEU A 308 19.44 -3.28 5.40
C LEU A 308 20.10 -4.53 4.82
N ILE A 309 19.37 -5.29 4.00
CA ILE A 309 19.86 -6.55 3.42
C ILE A 309 19.62 -6.53 1.91
N GLY A 310 20.68 -6.70 1.11
CA GLY A 310 20.59 -6.98 -0.33
C GLY A 310 20.99 -8.43 -0.62
N SER A 311 20.05 -9.28 -1.06
CA SER A 311 20.28 -10.74 -1.13
C SER A 311 21.17 -11.22 -2.30
N SER A 312 21.51 -12.51 -2.33
CA SER A 312 22.40 -13.12 -3.36
C SER A 312 21.82 -13.16 -4.76
N THR A 313 20.51 -13.00 -4.88
CA THR A 313 19.86 -12.83 -6.18
C THR A 313 19.99 -11.40 -6.70
N SER A 314 20.37 -10.45 -5.84
CA SER A 314 20.52 -9.04 -6.23
C SER A 314 21.76 -8.78 -7.06
N GLY A 315 21.58 -7.91 -8.07
CA GLY A 315 22.67 -7.37 -8.87
C GLY A 315 23.46 -6.36 -8.07
N SER A 316 23.28 -5.07 -8.38
CA SER A 316 23.89 -3.98 -7.62
C SER A 316 22.95 -3.49 -6.52
N ASN A 317 23.49 -2.96 -5.43
CA ASN A 317 22.71 -2.36 -4.36
C ASN A 317 23.35 -1.05 -3.90
N VAL A 318 22.51 -0.12 -3.46
CA VAL A 318 22.92 1.10 -2.77
C VAL A 318 22.32 1.07 -1.38
N PHE A 319 23.18 1.19 -0.38
CA PHE A 319 22.84 1.29 1.03
C PHE A 319 23.18 2.71 1.49
N GLN A 320 22.22 3.40 2.09
CA GLN A 320 22.46 4.71 2.69
C GLN A 320 22.08 4.67 4.18
N LEU A 321 23.06 4.99 5.02
CA LEU A 321 22.98 4.94 6.48
C LEU A 321 23.48 6.25 7.08
N GLY A 322 22.80 6.75 8.12
CA GLY A 322 23.23 7.92 8.90
C GLY A 322 23.39 9.22 8.14
N LEU A 323 22.77 9.35 6.97
CA LEU A 323 22.68 10.62 6.27
C LEU A 323 21.36 11.31 6.61
N LEU A 324 21.45 12.60 6.95
CA LEU A 324 20.29 13.44 7.21
C LEU A 324 19.57 13.72 5.89
N ASN A 325 18.46 13.04 5.63
CA ASN A 325 17.52 13.45 4.60
C ASN A 325 16.61 14.53 5.19
N VAL A 326 16.32 15.59 4.44
CA VAL A 326 15.53 16.75 4.90
C VAL A 326 14.19 16.28 5.50
N GLY A 327 14.01 16.47 6.81
CA GLY A 327 12.78 16.09 7.53
C GLY A 327 12.81 14.75 8.28
N ILE A 328 13.98 14.14 8.43
CA ILE A 328 14.22 13.03 9.33
C ILE A 328 15.16 13.55 10.45
N GLY A 329 14.88 13.21 11.71
CA GLY A 329 15.50 13.83 12.89
C GLY A 329 17.02 13.62 13.05
N ASP A 330 17.55 13.89 14.24
CA ASP A 330 18.99 13.82 14.50
C ASP A 330 19.54 12.39 14.30
N VAL A 331 20.71 12.30 13.68
CA VAL A 331 21.35 11.02 13.35
C VAL A 331 21.77 10.30 14.62
N THR A 332 21.15 9.16 14.89
CA THR A 332 21.55 8.28 16.00
C THR A 332 21.29 6.84 15.59
N ALA A 333 22.36 6.04 15.41
CA ALA A 333 22.50 4.66 15.94
C ALA A 333 23.28 3.66 15.05
N SER A 334 23.42 2.43 15.61
CA SER A 334 24.18 1.23 15.22
C SER A 334 23.35 0.19 14.44
N GLY A 335 23.17 0.34 13.15
CA GLY A 335 22.51 -0.65 12.29
C GLY A 335 23.40 -1.77 11.76
N VAL A 336 22.82 -2.53 10.82
CA VAL A 336 23.51 -3.52 9.98
C VAL A 336 23.16 -3.23 8.53
N ALA A 337 24.16 -3.14 7.66
CA ALA A 337 23.98 -3.28 6.21
C ALA A 337 24.80 -4.45 5.69
N SER A 338 24.14 -5.37 5.00
CA SER A 338 24.76 -6.59 4.50
C SER A 338 24.29 -6.92 3.10
N THR A 339 25.19 -7.51 2.30
CA THR A 339 24.81 -8.02 0.99
C THR A 339 25.66 -9.18 0.52
N ASP A 340 25.04 -10.09 -0.22
CA ASP A 340 25.67 -11.19 -0.96
C ASP A 340 25.45 -11.05 -2.48
N GLY A 341 25.09 -9.85 -2.96
CA GLY A 341 24.81 -9.56 -4.37
C GLY A 341 26.05 -9.58 -5.28
N SER A 342 25.88 -9.87 -6.57
CA SER A 342 26.98 -10.12 -7.53
C SER A 342 27.47 -8.90 -8.30
N GLY A 343 26.85 -7.72 -8.13
CA GLY A 343 27.22 -6.47 -8.79
C GLY A 343 27.96 -5.48 -7.88
N THR A 344 27.85 -4.18 -8.19
CA THR A 344 28.41 -3.13 -7.32
C THR A 344 27.55 -2.97 -6.06
N GLN A 345 28.20 -3.02 -4.91
CA GLN A 345 27.59 -2.86 -3.59
C GLN A 345 28.07 -1.54 -3.00
N SER A 346 27.27 -0.49 -3.09
CA SER A 346 27.64 0.84 -2.63
C SER A 346 27.06 1.12 -1.26
N PHE A 347 27.92 1.42 -0.28
CA PHE A 347 27.57 1.83 1.07
C PHE A 347 27.91 3.32 1.21
N ILE A 348 26.90 4.16 1.32
CA ILE A 348 27.03 5.60 1.55
C ILE A 348 26.75 5.86 3.03
N LEU A 349 27.77 6.36 3.72
CA LEU A 349 27.85 6.37 5.16
C LEU A 349 27.95 7.81 5.65
N GLY A 350 26.93 8.28 6.36
CA GLY A 350 26.95 9.55 7.08
C GLY A 350 27.41 9.38 8.53
N ASN A 351 26.99 10.27 9.43
CA ASN A 351 27.41 10.24 10.83
C ASN A 351 26.67 9.14 11.63
N THR A 352 27.13 7.90 11.54
CA THR A 352 26.53 6.78 12.29
C THR A 352 27.37 6.42 13.52
N ASN A 353 26.82 5.66 14.47
CA ASN A 353 27.58 5.20 15.61
C ASN A 353 27.34 3.71 15.83
N GLY A 354 28.27 2.86 15.38
CA GLY A 354 28.27 1.41 15.62
C GLY A 354 27.71 0.57 14.48
N GLU A 355 27.61 1.10 13.26
CA GLU A 355 27.13 0.34 12.10
C GLU A 355 28.05 -0.83 11.78
N THR A 356 27.46 -2.00 11.53
CA THR A 356 28.19 -3.16 11.00
C THR A 356 27.87 -3.33 9.52
N LEU A 357 28.91 -3.25 8.71
CA LEU A 357 28.86 -3.36 7.26
C LEU A 357 29.47 -4.69 6.84
N THR A 358 28.75 -5.40 5.96
CA THR A 358 29.22 -6.62 5.31
C THR A 358 28.98 -6.47 3.81
N GLY A 359 30.05 -6.29 3.06
CA GLY A 359 30.01 -6.35 1.61
C GLY A 359 29.74 -7.76 1.10
N SER A 360 29.79 -7.89 -0.22
CA SER A 360 29.61 -9.16 -0.90
C SER A 360 30.94 -9.80 -1.26
N SER A 361 30.98 -11.12 -1.08
CA SER A 361 32.04 -12.01 -1.56
C SER A 361 31.63 -12.78 -2.82
N ALA A 362 30.45 -12.50 -3.38
CA ALA A 362 29.97 -13.17 -4.59
C ALA A 362 30.87 -12.87 -5.80
N ALA A 363 30.96 -13.83 -6.72
CA ALA A 363 31.72 -13.64 -7.95
C ALA A 363 31.16 -12.46 -8.76
N GLY A 364 32.03 -11.53 -9.15
CA GLY A 364 31.64 -10.30 -9.86
C GLY A 364 31.32 -9.10 -8.95
N ALA A 365 31.22 -9.31 -7.64
CA ALA A 365 30.89 -8.25 -6.71
C ALA A 365 32.04 -7.26 -6.53
N PHE A 366 31.68 -5.98 -6.40
CA PHE A 366 32.62 -4.92 -6.04
C PHE A 366 32.01 -4.03 -4.95
N ASN A 367 32.68 -3.96 -3.80
CA ASN A 367 32.19 -3.25 -2.62
C ASN A 367 32.78 -1.83 -2.57
N ILE A 368 31.92 -0.83 -2.50
CA ILE A 368 32.30 0.57 -2.41
C ILE A 368 31.80 1.10 -1.07
N TYR A 369 32.72 1.56 -0.23
CA TYR A 369 32.40 2.23 1.02
C TYR A 369 32.72 3.72 0.86
N SER A 370 31.70 4.57 0.84
CA SER A 370 31.83 6.03 0.73
C SER A 370 31.47 6.65 2.07
N VAL A 371 32.48 7.15 2.79
CA VAL A 371 32.30 7.84 4.07
C VAL A 371 32.17 9.33 3.81
N VAL A 372 30.99 9.86 4.09
CA VAL A 372 30.64 11.28 3.93
C VAL A 372 30.81 11.96 5.28
N GLY A 373 31.88 12.74 5.43
CA GLY A 373 32.19 13.44 6.68
C GLY A 373 31.23 14.58 6.98
N ASP A 374 30.90 14.78 8.26
CA ASP A 374 30.19 15.96 8.78
C ASP A 374 30.93 16.52 10.01
N SER A 375 31.71 17.58 9.79
CA SER A 375 32.49 18.23 10.85
C SER A 375 31.63 19.01 11.86
N THR A 376 30.32 19.18 11.62
CA THR A 376 29.43 19.96 12.51
C THR A 376 28.74 19.12 13.59
N THR A 377 28.56 17.82 13.34
CA THR A 377 27.84 16.89 14.23
C THR A 377 28.76 15.94 15.00
N GLY A 378 30.08 15.96 14.73
CA GLY A 378 31.08 15.06 15.34
C GLY A 378 31.18 13.71 14.61
N GLY A 379 32.29 12.99 14.75
CA GLY A 379 32.57 11.79 13.95
C GLY A 379 31.76 10.54 14.30
N GLY A 380 31.72 9.59 13.36
CA GLY A 380 30.99 8.32 13.47
C GLY A 380 31.82 7.09 13.83
N ASN A 381 31.21 5.91 13.91
CA ASN A 381 31.91 4.63 14.09
C ASN A 381 31.28 3.54 13.21
N PHE A 382 32.10 2.87 12.38
CA PHE A 382 31.67 1.77 11.52
C PHE A 382 32.61 0.58 11.65
N THR A 383 32.07 -0.62 11.50
CA THR A 383 32.84 -1.86 11.36
C THR A 383 32.56 -2.50 10.01
N ILE A 384 33.58 -2.67 9.18
CA ILE A 384 33.53 -3.44 7.93
C ILE A 384 34.12 -4.83 8.22
N THR A 385 33.35 -5.89 7.95
CA THR A 385 33.71 -7.25 8.40
C THR A 385 34.36 -8.14 7.33
N ASP A 386 34.37 -7.69 6.08
CA ASP A 386 34.77 -8.49 4.92
C ASP A 386 35.57 -7.67 3.90
N PHE A 387 36.28 -6.63 4.36
CA PHE A 387 37.06 -5.78 3.47
C PHE A 387 38.16 -6.57 2.76
N ASN A 388 38.04 -6.72 1.44
CA ASN A 388 39.03 -7.39 0.62
C ASN A 388 39.59 -6.42 -0.43
N PRO A 389 40.89 -6.05 -0.37
CA PRO A 389 41.49 -5.08 -1.29
C PRO A 389 41.39 -5.44 -2.78
N SER A 390 41.11 -6.70 -3.13
CA SER A 390 40.94 -7.12 -4.53
C SER A 390 39.57 -6.75 -5.11
N ASN A 391 38.55 -6.51 -4.27
CA ASN A 391 37.20 -6.18 -4.71
C ASN A 391 36.50 -5.12 -3.85
N SER A 392 37.22 -4.45 -2.94
CA SER A 392 36.68 -3.39 -2.08
C SER A 392 37.45 -2.08 -2.26
N ALA A 393 36.74 -0.96 -2.21
CA ALA A 393 37.29 0.38 -2.18
C ALA A 393 36.67 1.21 -1.05
N LEU A 394 37.49 2.03 -0.39
CA LEU A 394 37.06 3.04 0.58
C LEU A 394 37.32 4.43 0.00
N PHE A 395 36.28 5.26 -0.04
CA PHE A 395 36.33 6.66 -0.43
C PHE A 395 35.97 7.53 0.78
N LEU A 396 36.72 8.61 0.96
CA LEU A 396 36.39 9.68 1.90
C LEU A 396 35.85 10.84 1.06
N GLU A 397 34.56 11.12 1.21
CA GLU A 397 33.82 12.07 0.37
C GLU A 397 33.43 13.33 1.15
N ASN A 398 33.42 14.45 0.44
CA ASN A 398 32.97 15.75 0.94
C ASN A 398 31.53 16.01 0.48
N SER A 399 30.63 16.33 1.42
CA SER A 399 29.32 16.90 1.09
C SER A 399 29.29 18.40 1.42
N ALA A 400 29.45 19.24 0.41
CA ALA A 400 29.29 20.69 0.51
C ALA A 400 27.88 21.11 1.00
N LEU A 401 26.88 20.22 0.88
CA LEU A 401 25.50 20.43 1.35
C LEU A 401 25.33 20.18 2.85
N ASN A 402 26.24 19.43 3.49
CA ASN A 402 26.24 19.16 4.93
C ASN A 402 27.21 20.06 5.71
N GLY A 403 27.74 21.12 5.07
CA GLY A 403 28.49 22.18 5.77
C GLY A 403 29.89 21.82 6.28
N ALA A 404 30.50 20.72 5.81
CA ALA A 404 31.73 20.19 6.39
C ALA A 404 33.00 20.44 5.56
N GLY A 405 34.14 20.56 6.25
CA GLY A 405 35.48 20.41 5.66
C GLY A 405 35.86 18.94 5.50
N ASP A 406 36.87 18.64 4.69
CA ASP A 406 37.26 17.26 4.35
C ASP A 406 37.65 16.46 5.61
N ALA A 407 36.96 15.33 5.85
CA ALA A 407 37.46 14.31 6.76
C ALA A 407 38.72 13.70 6.15
N SER A 408 39.85 13.85 6.84
CA SER A 408 41.15 13.36 6.41
C SER A 408 41.63 12.27 7.37
N ILE A 409 42.48 11.35 6.88
CA ILE A 409 43.05 10.30 7.74
C ILE A 409 43.94 10.96 8.80
N GLN A 410 43.59 10.80 10.07
CA GLN A 410 44.38 11.26 11.21
C GLN A 410 45.36 10.18 11.68
N ALA A 411 44.91 8.93 11.76
CA ALA A 411 45.75 7.81 12.17
C ALA A 411 45.28 6.49 11.55
N ILE A 412 46.22 5.58 11.36
CA ILE A 412 45.97 4.17 11.01
C ILE A 412 46.66 3.32 12.07
N GLY A 413 45.93 2.39 12.68
CA GLY A 413 46.46 1.52 13.73
C GLY A 413 45.98 0.08 13.58
N SER A 414 46.74 -0.87 14.12
CA SER A 414 46.27 -2.24 14.34
C SER A 414 45.72 -2.37 15.76
N ASN A 415 44.54 -2.93 15.91
CA ASN A 415 44.00 -3.26 17.22
C ASN A 415 44.51 -4.65 17.67
N LEU A 416 44.56 -4.89 18.97
CA LEU A 416 45.11 -6.11 19.59
C LEU A 416 44.41 -7.42 19.16
N ALA A 417 43.25 -7.33 18.50
CA ALA A 417 42.44 -8.46 18.04
C ALA A 417 42.63 -8.82 16.55
N GLY A 418 43.63 -8.26 15.86
CA GLY A 418 43.87 -8.54 14.43
C GLY A 418 42.99 -7.72 13.47
N SER A 419 42.35 -6.66 13.96
CA SER A 419 41.64 -5.68 13.13
C SER A 419 42.52 -4.47 12.82
N ALA A 420 42.29 -3.82 11.69
CA ALA A 420 42.87 -2.50 11.40
C ALA A 420 41.83 -1.42 11.71
N GLN A 421 42.29 -0.25 12.11
CA GLN A 421 41.46 0.88 12.44
C GLN A 421 41.99 2.13 11.73
N VAL A 422 41.09 2.90 11.15
CA VAL A 422 41.35 4.21 10.57
C VAL A 422 40.57 5.24 11.37
N LEU A 423 41.28 6.21 11.93
CA LEU A 423 40.71 7.38 12.59
C LEU A 423 40.79 8.58 11.65
N LEU A 424 39.67 9.27 11.47
CA LEU A 424 39.56 10.47 10.65
C LEU A 424 39.59 11.74 11.51
N SER A 425 39.90 12.87 10.88
CA SER A 425 40.08 14.17 11.53
C SER A 425 38.81 14.75 12.15
N ASP A 426 37.64 14.25 11.77
CA ASP A 426 36.34 14.59 12.37
C ASP A 426 36.00 13.71 13.59
N GLY A 427 36.88 12.76 13.94
CA GLY A 427 36.67 11.78 15.02
C GLY A 427 36.08 10.45 14.54
N THR A 428 35.77 10.33 13.25
CA THR A 428 35.19 9.11 12.70
C THR A 428 36.17 7.94 12.79
N THR A 429 35.68 6.80 13.27
CA THR A 429 36.44 5.58 13.44
C THR A 429 35.93 4.49 12.49
N ILE A 430 36.79 3.99 11.62
CA ILE A 430 36.48 2.87 10.72
C ILE A 430 37.30 1.67 11.19
N THR A 431 36.61 0.61 11.59
CA THR A 431 37.23 -0.66 11.98
C THR A 431 37.08 -1.66 10.85
N PHE A 432 38.17 -2.31 10.48
CA PHE A 432 38.20 -3.40 9.50
C PHE A 432 38.50 -4.69 10.23
N ASN A 433 37.53 -5.60 10.28
CA ASN A 433 37.67 -6.93 10.84
C ASN A 433 37.94 -7.93 9.71
N GLY A 434 38.85 -8.89 9.95
CA GLY A 434 39.08 -10.01 9.04
C GLY A 434 39.98 -9.74 7.83
N ILE A 435 40.86 -8.73 7.91
CA ILE A 435 41.85 -8.39 6.86
C ILE A 435 43.06 -9.32 6.88
#